data_AF-A0A366DX15-F1
#
_entry.id   AF-A0A366DX15-F1
#
_cell.length_a   1.000
_cell.length_b   1.000
_cell.length_c   1.000
_cell.angle_alpha   90.00
_cell.angle_beta   90.00
_cell.angle_gamma   90.00
#
_symmetry.space_group_name_H-M   'P 1'
#
loop_
_entity.id
_entity.type
_entity.pdbx_description
1 polymer ?
#
loop_
_entity_poly.entity_id
_entity_poly.type
_entity_poly.pdbx_seq_one_letter_code
_entity_poly.pdbx_strand_id
1 'polypeptide(L)'
;MKPDTSRWRDQDQYEFYDALPVEGVAWECLRRNASYQASFDDLVAQGAGHLPLADHVQHRWGLRFPGRPRLFRARPTGHLVACCQSRHADARGSARFSSAFSVRLIGRSC
;
A
#
# COMPACT_ATOMS: atom_id res chain seq x y z
N MET A 1 1.58 14.32 26.87
CA MET A 1 0.11 14.22 26.71
C MET A 1 -0.32 12.86 27.25
N LYS A 2 -1.18 12.81 28.27
CA LYS A 2 -1.71 11.54 28.80
C LYS A 2 -2.91 11.15 27.93
N PRO A 3 -2.91 9.98 27.27
CA PRO A 3 -4.06 9.56 26.50
C PRO A 3 -5.25 9.34 27.42
N ASP A 4 -6.44 9.74 26.99
CA ASP A 4 -7.67 9.39 27.69
C ASP A 4 -7.90 7.89 27.51
N THR A 5 -7.89 7.16 28.62
CA THR A 5 -8.08 5.71 28.67
C THR A 5 -9.41 5.33 29.30
N SER A 6 -10.34 6.27 29.54
CA SER A 6 -11.62 5.99 30.19
C SER A 6 -12.41 4.85 29.52
N ARG A 7 -12.28 4.71 28.21
CA ARG A 7 -12.99 3.73 27.36
C ARG A 7 -12.19 2.46 27.03
N TRP A 8 -11.13 2.16 27.77
CA TRP A 8 -10.21 1.06 27.40
C TRP A 8 -10.84 -0.34 27.39
N ARG A 9 -12.00 -0.54 28.03
CA ARG A 9 -12.78 -1.79 28.06
C ARG A 9 -13.95 -1.83 27.06
N ASP A 10 -14.22 -0.73 26.35
CA ASP A 10 -15.31 -0.67 25.39
C ASP A 10 -14.88 -1.43 24.12
N GLN A 11 -15.55 -2.54 23.81
CA GLN A 11 -15.21 -3.37 22.64
C GLN A 11 -15.30 -2.58 21.33
N ASP A 12 -16.27 -1.67 21.22
CA ASP A 12 -16.46 -0.81 20.04
C ASP A 12 -15.23 0.08 19.73
N GLN A 13 -14.33 0.29 20.71
CA GLN A 13 -13.08 1.02 20.48
C GLN A 13 -12.02 0.19 19.74
N TYR A 14 -12.20 -1.14 19.66
CA TYR A 14 -11.26 -2.08 19.06
C TYR A 14 -11.77 -2.78 17.81
N GLU A 15 -13.03 -2.55 17.39
CA GLU A 15 -13.61 -3.14 16.15
C GLU A 15 -12.71 -2.90 14.92
N PHE A 16 -12.04 -1.73 14.87
CA PHE A 16 -11.05 -1.42 13.84
C PHE A 16 -9.87 -2.42 13.80
N TYR A 17 -9.37 -2.87 14.94
CA TYR A 17 -8.26 -3.83 15.01
C TYR A 17 -8.68 -5.23 14.60
N ASP A 18 -9.93 -5.61 14.87
CA ASP A 18 -10.48 -6.91 14.46
C ASP A 18 -10.58 -7.02 12.94
N ALA A 19 -10.76 -5.88 12.24
CA ALA A 19 -10.80 -5.81 10.79
C ALA A 19 -9.41 -5.71 10.12
N LEU A 20 -8.34 -5.45 10.87
CA LEU A 20 -7.00 -5.26 10.30
C LEU A 20 -6.31 -6.61 10.02
N PRO A 21 -5.60 -6.73 8.89
CA PRO A 21 -4.66 -7.83 8.72
C PRO A 21 -3.48 -7.69 9.70
N VAL A 22 -2.70 -8.75 9.90
CA VAL A 22 -1.57 -8.80 10.84
C VAL A 22 -0.57 -7.67 10.57
N GLU A 23 -0.24 -7.43 9.30
CA GLU A 23 0.61 -6.33 8.84
C GLU A 23 0.04 -4.95 9.20
N GLY A 24 -1.28 -4.79 9.19
CA GLY A 24 -1.96 -3.57 9.60
C GLY A 24 -1.83 -3.31 11.10
N VAL A 25 -2.04 -4.34 11.92
CA VAL A 25 -1.83 -4.25 13.38
C VAL A 25 -0.37 -3.95 13.70
N ALA A 26 0.57 -4.64 13.04
CA ALA A 26 2.01 -4.40 13.21
C ALA A 26 2.38 -2.94 12.87
N TRP A 27 1.82 -2.41 11.78
CA TRP A 27 2.04 -1.01 11.38
C TRP A 27 1.46 -0.01 12.40
N GLU A 28 0.26 -0.25 12.92
CA GLU A 28 -0.35 0.59 13.95
C GLU A 28 0.45 0.60 15.26
N CYS A 29 1.06 -0.52 15.64
CA CYS A 29 1.98 -0.59 16.77
C CYS A 29 3.27 0.19 16.48
N LEU A 30 3.87 -0.01 15.31
CA LEU A 30 5.13 0.64 14.93
C LEU A 30 5.00 2.17 14.88
N ARG A 31 3.96 2.70 14.25
CA ARG A 31 3.78 4.15 14.10
C ARG A 31 3.51 4.88 15.41
N ARG A 32 3.09 4.17 16.47
CA ARG A 32 2.92 4.71 17.83
C ARG A 32 4.17 4.58 18.70
N ASN A 33 5.20 3.89 18.23
CA ASN A 33 6.47 3.78 18.94
C ASN A 33 7.23 5.11 18.88
N ALA A 34 7.52 5.70 20.04
CA ALA A 34 8.19 7.01 20.12
C ALA A 34 9.60 7.01 19.51
N SER A 35 10.35 5.91 19.61
CA SER A 35 11.67 5.80 19.00
C SER A 35 11.60 5.72 17.47
N TYR A 36 10.55 5.07 16.93
CA TYR A 36 10.28 5.09 15.50
C TYR A 36 9.89 6.48 15.03
N GLN A 37 9.01 7.17 15.75
CA GLN A 37 8.59 8.54 15.45
C GLN A 37 9.80 9.49 15.38
N ALA A 38 10.66 9.48 16.40
CA ALA A 38 11.88 10.30 16.40
C ALA A 38 12.81 9.96 15.21
N SER A 39 13.00 8.67 14.92
CA SER A 39 13.82 8.24 13.78
C SER A 39 13.23 8.67 12.44
N PHE A 40 11.91 8.70 12.32
CA PHE A 40 11.21 9.17 11.12
C PHE A 40 11.29 10.70 10.98
N ASP A 41 11.12 11.43 12.08
CA ASP A 41 11.26 12.89 12.11
C ASP A 41 12.67 13.32 11.69
N ASP A 42 13.71 12.60 12.14
CA ASP A 42 15.09 12.82 11.71
C ASP A 42 15.27 12.61 10.19
N LEU A 43 14.64 11.57 9.62
CA LEU A 43 14.67 11.31 8.17
C LEU A 43 13.96 12.42 7.38
N VAL A 44 12.83 12.91 7.89
CA VAL A 44 12.09 14.02 7.28
C VAL A 44 12.90 15.31 7.34
N ALA A 45 13.53 15.61 8.48
CA ALA A 45 14.38 16.79 8.66
C ALA A 45 15.59 16.79 7.71
N GLN A 46 16.13 15.61 7.40
CA GLN A 46 17.22 15.42 6.43
C GLN A 46 16.77 15.50 4.96
N GLY A 47 15.47 15.72 4.69
CA GLY A 47 14.91 15.73 3.33
C GLY A 47 14.82 14.34 2.68
N ALA A 48 15.08 13.28 3.43
CA ALA A 48 15.13 11.90 2.94
C ALA A 48 13.77 11.19 2.96
N GLY A 49 12.69 11.84 3.40
CA GLY A 49 11.35 11.23 3.52
C GLY A 49 10.74 10.68 2.22
N HIS A 50 11.28 11.08 1.06
CA HIS A 50 10.84 10.60 -0.26
C HIS A 50 11.75 9.50 -0.84
N LEU A 51 12.90 9.23 -0.21
CA LEU A 51 13.84 8.21 -0.63
C LEU A 51 13.45 6.85 -0.02
N PRO A 52 13.76 5.74 -0.68
CA PRO A 52 13.68 4.44 -0.05
C PRO A 52 14.50 4.43 1.25
N LEU A 53 13.91 3.90 2.33
CA LEU A 53 14.65 3.72 3.58
C LEU A 53 15.91 2.89 3.32
N ALA A 54 17.03 3.27 3.94
CA ALA A 54 18.24 2.45 3.90
C ALA A 54 17.99 1.07 4.54
N ASP A 55 18.63 0.03 4.02
CA ASP A 55 18.40 -1.37 4.43
C ASP A 55 18.53 -1.60 5.94
N HIS A 56 19.49 -0.93 6.58
CA HIS A 56 19.68 -1.05 8.03
C HIS A 56 18.51 -0.46 8.84
N VAL A 57 17.87 0.60 8.34
CA VAL A 57 16.68 1.21 8.96
C VAL A 57 15.46 0.31 8.74
N GLN A 58 15.33 -0.25 7.53
CA GLN A 58 14.31 -1.25 7.21
C GLN A 58 14.40 -2.45 8.16
N HIS A 59 15.59 -3.04 8.31
CA HIS A 59 15.82 -4.17 9.21
C HIS A 59 15.58 -3.84 10.68
N ARG A 60 15.99 -2.65 11.15
CA ARG A 60 15.75 -2.21 12.54
C ARG A 60 14.26 -2.21 12.89
N TRP A 61 13.41 -1.77 11.97
CA TRP A 61 11.97 -1.63 12.19
C TRP A 61 11.13 -2.79 11.63
N GLY A 62 11.77 -3.80 11.05
CA GLY A 62 11.08 -4.92 10.40
C GLY A 62 10.30 -4.52 9.15
N LEU A 63 10.59 -3.36 8.56
CA LEU A 63 9.95 -2.88 7.35
C LEU A 63 10.60 -3.56 6.14
N ARG A 64 9.78 -4.02 5.20
CA ARG A 64 10.25 -4.54 3.92
C ARG A 64 9.41 -3.92 2.82
N PHE A 65 10.01 -3.03 2.06
CA PHE A 65 9.41 -2.56 0.83
C PHE A 65 9.88 -3.49 -0.30
N PRO A 66 8.98 -3.96 -1.18
CA PRO A 66 9.41 -4.63 -2.39
C PRO A 66 10.35 -3.67 -3.12
N GLY A 67 11.60 -4.11 -3.32
CA GLY A 67 12.60 -3.32 -4.03
C GLY A 67 12.12 -2.95 -5.42
N ARG A 68 12.79 -1.97 -6.06
CA ARG A 68 12.42 -1.54 -7.41
C ARG A 68 12.32 -2.79 -8.32
N PRO A 69 11.18 -3.04 -8.97
CA PRO A 69 11.02 -4.21 -9.81
C PRO A 69 12.14 -4.22 -10.84
N ARG A 70 12.91 -5.31 -10.88
CA ARG A 70 13.93 -5.48 -11.90
C ARG A 70 13.20 -5.59 -13.22
N LEU A 71 13.54 -4.71 -14.17
CA LEU A 71 13.09 -4.85 -15.54
C LEU A 71 13.67 -6.17 -16.07
N PHE A 72 12.86 -7.21 -16.06
CA PHE A 72 13.21 -8.48 -16.67
C PHE A 72 13.17 -8.28 -18.18
N ARG A 73 14.31 -7.91 -18.76
CA ARG A 73 14.47 -7.86 -20.21
C ARG A 73 14.83 -9.26 -20.67
N ALA A 74 13.83 -10.13 -20.80
CA ALA A 74 14.00 -11.33 -21.59
C ALA A 74 14.42 -10.88 -22.99
N ARG A 75 15.56 -11.37 -23.47
CA ARG A 75 15.83 -11.36 -24.91
C ARG A 75 14.76 -12.29 -25.49
N PRO A 76 13.79 -11.80 -26.30
CA PRO A 76 12.76 -12.68 -26.82
C PRO A 76 13.44 -13.64 -27.78
N THR A 77 13.71 -14.87 -27.32
CA THR A 77 14.19 -15.97 -28.18
C THR A 77 13.05 -16.50 -29.06
N GLY A 78 11.81 -16.08 -28.80
CA GLY A 78 10.65 -16.33 -29.64
C GLY A 78 10.01 -15.02 -30.10
N HIS A 79 9.57 -15.01 -31.35
CA HIS A 79 8.77 -13.95 -31.93
C HIS A 79 7.50 -13.78 -31.06
N LEU A 80 7.41 -12.69 -30.30
CA LEU A 80 6.13 -12.32 -29.70
C LEU A 80 5.24 -11.95 -30.89
N VAL A 81 4.31 -12.84 -31.25
CA VAL A 81 3.30 -12.56 -32.27
C VAL A 81 2.52 -11.34 -31.77
N ALA A 82 2.73 -10.20 -32.40
CA ALA A 82 1.85 -9.07 -32.22
C ALA A 82 0.47 -9.52 -32.71
N CYS A 83 -0.44 -9.82 -31.77
CA CYS A 83 -1.83 -10.05 -32.15
C CYS A 83 -2.30 -8.80 -32.88
N CYS A 84 -2.65 -9.04 -34.13
CA CYS A 84 -3.12 -8.12 -35.14
C CYS A 84 -3.90 -6.95 -34.53
N GLN A 85 -3.42 -5.73 -34.76
CA GLN A 85 -4.27 -4.55 -34.62
C GLN A 85 -5.33 -4.65 -35.72
N SER A 86 -6.50 -5.21 -35.39
CA SER A 86 -7.65 -5.14 -36.29
C SER A 86 -8.07 -3.68 -36.37
N ARG A 87 -7.62 -3.06 -37.45
CA ARG A 87 -8.01 -1.72 -37.87
C ARG A 87 -9.45 -1.81 -38.37
N HIS A 88 -10.42 -1.87 -37.47
CA HIS A 88 -11.81 -1.58 -37.77
C HIS A 88 -12.15 -0.25 -37.13
N ALA A 89 -11.95 0.80 -37.92
CA ALA A 89 -12.61 2.06 -37.72
C ALA A 89 -14.10 1.83 -37.98
N ASP A 90 -14.91 1.89 -36.94
CA ASP A 90 -16.32 2.18 -37.10
C ASP A 90 -16.75 3.23 -36.07
N ALA A 91 -17.10 4.38 -36.63
CA ALA A 91 -17.67 5.51 -35.94
C ALA A 91 -18.99 5.14 -35.29
N ARG A 92 -19.22 5.58 -34.05
CA ARG A 92 -20.44 6.25 -33.56
C ARG A 92 -20.39 6.45 -32.03
N GLY A 93 -20.63 7.70 -31.61
CA GLY A 93 -21.25 8.03 -30.33
C GLY A 93 -20.37 7.97 -29.09
N SER A 94 -19.63 9.05 -28.80
CA SER A 94 -19.05 9.29 -27.47
C SER A 94 -20.17 9.69 -26.50
N ALA A 95 -20.75 8.72 -25.80
CA ALA A 95 -21.42 8.98 -24.53
C ALA A 95 -20.38 8.79 -23.41
N ARG A 96 -20.08 9.89 -22.71
CA ARG A 96 -19.16 9.95 -21.57
C ARG A 96 -19.80 9.29 -20.35
N PHE A 97 -19.17 8.26 -19.79
CA PHE A 97 -19.29 7.89 -18.37
C PHE A 97 -17.94 7.31 -17.93
N SER A 98 -17.15 8.10 -17.19
CA SER A 98 -17.05 8.09 -15.72
C SER A 98 -16.65 6.72 -15.16
N SER A 99 -15.33 6.55 -14.97
CA SER A 99 -14.76 5.42 -14.24
C SER A 99 -15.06 5.58 -12.75
N ALA A 100 -16.19 5.04 -12.30
CA ALA A 100 -16.39 4.71 -10.90
C ALA A 100 -15.46 3.54 -10.54
N PHE A 101 -14.48 3.80 -9.67
CA PHE A 101 -13.68 2.75 -9.05
C PHE A 101 -14.60 1.93 -8.14
N SER A 102 -15.04 0.76 -8.60
CA SER A 102 -15.71 -0.21 -7.73
C SER A 102 -14.66 -1.03 -6.98
N VAL A 103 -14.49 -0.70 -5.69
CA VAL A 103 -13.92 -1.63 -4.71
C VAL A 103 -14.87 -2.83 -4.62
N ARG A 104 -14.39 -4.02 -4.99
CA ARG A 104 -15.10 -5.27 -4.73
C ARG A 104 -15.12 -5.50 -3.22
N LEU A 105 -16.29 -5.29 -2.61
CA LEU A 105 -16.66 -5.99 -1.38
C LEU A 105 -16.73 -7.48 -1.69
N ILE A 106 -15.84 -8.27 -1.11
CA ILE A 106 -16.07 -9.70 -0.94
C ILE A 106 -16.83 -9.83 0.37
N GLY A 107 -18.16 -9.88 0.26
CA GLY A 107 -18.99 -10.42 1.31
C GLY A 107 -18.81 -11.94 1.37
N ARG A 108 -18.68 -12.48 2.57
CA ARG A 108 -19.02 -13.88 2.85
C ARG A 108 -20.06 -13.89 3.96
N SER A 109 -21.26 -14.32 3.57
CA SER A 109 -22.40 -14.58 4.43
C SER A 109 -22.21 -15.86 5.24
N CYS A 110 -22.87 -15.83 6.41
CA CYS A 110 -23.32 -16.90 7.29
C CYS A 110 -22.25 -17.68 8.07
#